data_AF-A0AAW1IA96-F1
#
_entry.id   AF-A0AAW1IA96-F1
#
_cell.length_a   1.000
_cell.length_b   1.000
_cell.length_c   1.000
_cell.angle_alpha   90.00
_cell.angle_beta   90.00
_cell.angle_gamma   90.00
#
_symmetry.space_group_name_H-M   'P 1'
#
loop_
_entity.id
_entity.type
_entity.pdbx_description
1 polymer ?
#
loop_
_entity_poly.entity_id
_entity_poly.type
_entity_poly.pdbx_seq_one_letter_code
_entity_poly.pdbx_strand_id
1 'polypeptide(L)'
;MFLAQDYAKANNKKTDPSWENNKSAGKQWLSEFRKRHSDKLSLRKPQAISLARSTAINKETVAKVLETIRNFCNPTTLLPMKSGTAMKLVLVPFMDLQKFWQLRGNR
;
A
#
# COMPACT_ATOMS: atom_id res chain seq x y z
N MET A 1 -10.52 -19.03 -2.78
CA MET A 1 -11.16 -19.15 -4.12
C MET A 1 -12.60 -18.61 -4.15
N PHE A 2 -13.18 -18.26 -3.00
CA PHE A 2 -14.49 -17.59 -2.86
C PHE A 2 -14.54 -16.18 -3.48
N LEU A 3 -13.44 -15.42 -3.35
CA LEU A 3 -13.31 -14.07 -3.91
C LEU A 3 -13.61 -13.98 -5.41
N ALA A 4 -13.24 -15.02 -6.18
CA ALA A 4 -13.50 -15.05 -7.62
C ALA A 4 -15.01 -15.20 -7.92
N GLN A 5 -15.73 -15.99 -7.12
CA GLN A 5 -17.18 -16.14 -7.23
C GLN A 5 -17.89 -14.85 -6.82
N ASP A 6 -17.52 -14.26 -5.69
CA ASP A 6 -18.13 -13.02 -5.19
C ASP A 6 -17.93 -11.87 -6.19
N TYR A 7 -16.73 -11.78 -6.77
CA TYR A 7 -16.44 -10.82 -7.82
C TYR A 7 -17.28 -11.08 -9.08
N ALA A 8 -17.43 -12.33 -9.51
CA ALA A 8 -18.26 -12.65 -10.67
C ALA A 8 -19.75 -12.31 -10.45
N LYS A 9 -20.28 -12.57 -9.24
CA LYS A 9 -21.63 -12.19 -8.83
C LYS A 9 -21.83 -10.67 -8.82
N ALA A 10 -20.89 -9.93 -8.22
CA ALA A 10 -20.93 -8.48 -8.20
C ALA A 10 -20.88 -7.85 -9.60
N ASN A 11 -20.21 -8.52 -10.56
CA ASN A 11 -20.07 -8.05 -11.94
C ASN A 11 -21.06 -8.70 -12.92
N ASN A 12 -22.08 -9.44 -12.42
CA ASN A 12 -23.09 -10.14 -13.23
C ASN A 12 -22.50 -10.98 -14.38
N LYS A 13 -21.38 -11.66 -14.13
CA LYS A 13 -20.72 -12.51 -15.14
C LYS A 13 -21.33 -13.91 -15.12
N LYS A 14 -21.56 -14.49 -16.31
CA LYS A 14 -21.90 -15.91 -16.45
C LYS A 14 -20.76 -16.77 -15.92
N THR A 15 -21.06 -17.57 -14.92
CA THR A 15 -20.17 -18.58 -14.33
C THR A 15 -20.73 -19.97 -14.56
N ASP A 16 -19.86 -20.98 -14.55
CA ASP A 16 -20.30 -22.36 -14.65
C ASP A 16 -21.13 -22.76 -13.42
N PRO A 17 -22.14 -23.65 -13.56
CA PRO A 17 -22.97 -24.09 -12.44
C PRO A 17 -22.18 -24.80 -11.34
N SER A 18 -20.98 -25.31 -11.64
CA SER A 18 -20.08 -25.90 -10.63
C SER A 18 -19.56 -24.87 -9.61
N TRP A 19 -19.56 -23.57 -9.94
CA TRP A 19 -19.15 -22.50 -9.03
C TRP A 19 -20.22 -22.20 -7.99
N GLU A 20 -21.50 -22.29 -8.36
CA GLU A 20 -22.62 -22.12 -7.44
C GLU A 20 -22.62 -23.23 -6.39
N ASN A 21 -22.39 -24.47 -6.82
CA ASN A 21 -22.47 -25.64 -5.96
C ASN A 21 -21.27 -25.73 -5.00
N ASN A 22 -20.06 -25.48 -5.50
CA ASN A 22 -18.83 -25.53 -4.69
C ASN A 22 -18.46 -24.19 -4.05
N LYS A 23 -19.25 -23.14 -4.28
CA LYS A 23 -19.00 -21.74 -3.89
C LYS A 23 -17.57 -21.27 -4.24
N SER A 24 -16.99 -21.79 -5.31
CA SER A 24 -15.58 -21.59 -5.60
C SER A 24 -15.29 -21.72 -7.09
N ALA A 25 -14.34 -20.94 -7.58
CA ALA A 25 -14.02 -20.92 -9.00
C ALA A 25 -13.28 -22.18 -9.48
N GLY A 26 -13.76 -22.85 -10.53
CA GLY A 26 -13.15 -24.10 -10.99
C GLY A 26 -11.65 -24.01 -11.37
N LYS A 27 -10.96 -25.16 -11.40
CA LYS A 27 -9.53 -25.27 -11.77
C LYS A 27 -9.23 -24.68 -13.16
N GLN A 28 -10.17 -24.83 -14.10
CA GLN A 28 -10.08 -24.24 -15.44
C GLN A 28 -9.98 -22.72 -15.37
N TRP A 29 -10.81 -22.07 -14.56
CA TRP A 29 -10.77 -20.62 -14.40
C TRP A 29 -9.44 -20.12 -13.85
N LEU A 30 -8.88 -20.81 -12.85
CA LEU A 30 -7.57 -20.45 -12.29
C LEU A 30 -6.45 -20.58 -13.32
N SER A 31 -6.49 -21.63 -14.15
CA SER A 31 -5.53 -21.84 -15.24
C SER A 31 -5.60 -20.69 -16.26
N GLU A 32 -6.80 -20.38 -16.75
CA GLU A 32 -7.01 -19.30 -17.72
C GLU A 32 -6.70 -17.92 -17.13
N PHE A 33 -7.03 -17.68 -15.86
CA PHE A 33 -6.67 -16.45 -15.15
C PHE A 33 -5.15 -16.27 -15.09
N ARG A 34 -4.41 -17.33 -14.77
CA ARG A 34 -2.94 -17.29 -14.72
C ARG A 34 -2.32 -17.08 -16.09
N LYS A 35 -2.88 -17.66 -17.15
CA LYS A 35 -2.43 -17.42 -18.53
C LYS A 35 -2.61 -15.96 -18.92
N ARG A 36 -3.81 -15.40 -18.70
CA ARG A 36 -4.16 -14.01 -19.04
C ARG A 36 -3.31 -12.96 -18.33
N HIS A 37 -2.88 -13.26 -17.11
CA HIS A 37 -2.11 -12.33 -16.27
C HIS A 37 -0.68 -12.83 -16.02
N SER A 38 -0.14 -13.69 -16.89
CA SER A 38 1.18 -14.28 -16.71
C SER A 38 2.31 -13.24 -16.68
N ASP A 39 2.10 -12.11 -17.37
CA ASP A 39 2.96 -10.92 -17.39
C ASP A 39 2.96 -10.14 -16.07
N LYS A 40 1.80 -10.06 -15.38
CA LYS A 40 1.62 -9.28 -14.15
C LYS A 40 1.74 -10.12 -12.87
N LEU A 41 1.40 -11.41 -12.95
CA LEU A 41 1.29 -12.30 -11.80
C LEU A 41 2.62 -12.99 -11.53
N SER A 42 3.44 -12.39 -10.69
CA SER A 42 4.73 -12.98 -10.30
C SER A 42 4.54 -13.99 -9.15
N LEU A 43 4.57 -15.28 -9.47
CA LEU A 43 4.63 -16.35 -8.46
C LEU A 43 6.05 -16.42 -7.89
N ARG A 44 6.28 -15.76 -6.76
CA ARG A 44 7.57 -15.76 -6.07
C ARG A 44 7.67 -16.93 -5.11
N LYS A 45 8.86 -17.51 -4.99
CA LYS A 45 9.18 -18.37 -3.86
C LYS A 45 9.04 -17.52 -2.59
N PRO A 46 8.34 -18.01 -1.54
CA PRO A 46 8.28 -17.27 -0.29
C PRO A 46 9.71 -17.03 0.20
N GLN A 47 10.04 -15.78 0.49
CA GLN A 47 11.34 -15.49 1.08
C GLN A 47 11.39 -16.10 2.47
N ALA A 48 12.48 -16.80 2.78
CA ALA A 48 12.73 -17.27 4.14
C ALA A 48 12.82 -16.05 5.06
N ILE A 49 11.95 -16.01 6.07
CA ILE A 49 11.91 -14.93 7.04
C ILE A 49 12.55 -15.44 8.33
N SER A 50 13.33 -14.60 8.99
CA SER A 50 13.92 -14.93 10.30
C SER A 50 12.82 -15.21 11.34
N LEU A 51 13.10 -16.07 12.31
CA LEU A 51 12.15 -16.42 13.38
C LEU A 51 11.57 -15.16 14.07
N ALA A 52 12.44 -14.20 14.41
CA ALA A 52 12.02 -12.94 15.03
C ALA A 52 11.02 -12.12 14.19
N ARG A 53 11.10 -12.20 12.85
CA ARG A 53 10.13 -11.55 11.96
C ARG A 53 8.84 -12.36 11.85
N SER A 54 8.93 -13.69 11.90
CA SER A 54 7.74 -14.56 11.94
C SER A 54 6.93 -14.35 13.22
N THR A 55 7.58 -14.21 14.37
CA THR A 55 6.90 -13.96 15.66
C THR A 55 6.31 -12.56 15.75
N ALA A 56 6.90 -11.59 15.06
CA ALA A 56 6.37 -10.24 14.95
C ALA A 56 5.13 -10.12 14.05
N ILE A 57 4.85 -11.11 13.18
CA ILE A 57 3.62 -11.15 12.37
C ILE A 57 2.54 -11.88 13.17
N ASN A 58 1.83 -11.14 14.01
CA ASN A 58 0.67 -11.63 14.75
C ASN A 58 -0.54 -10.71 14.50
N LYS A 59 -1.73 -11.16 14.91
CA LYS A 59 -2.99 -10.45 14.65
C LYS A 59 -2.96 -9.02 15.18
N GLU A 60 -2.37 -8.79 16.35
CA GLU A 60 -2.33 -7.49 17.01
C GLU A 60 -1.37 -6.52 16.31
N THR A 61 -0.17 -6.97 15.96
CA THR A 61 0.78 -6.14 15.20
C THR A 61 0.26 -5.81 13.82
N VAL A 62 -0.35 -6.78 13.13
CA VAL A 62 -0.94 -6.56 11.80
C VAL A 62 -2.12 -5.59 11.88
N ALA A 63 -3.01 -5.73 12.88
CA ALA A 63 -4.15 -4.82 13.05
C ALA A 63 -3.70 -3.36 13.23
N LYS A 64 -2.71 -3.12 14.10
CA LYS A 64 -2.14 -1.77 14.33
C LYS A 64 -1.52 -1.16 13.09
N VAL A 65 -0.77 -1.95 12.31
CA VAL A 65 -0.17 -1.49 11.05
C VAL A 65 -1.26 -1.13 10.05
N LEU A 66 -2.29 -1.97 9.90
CA LEU A 66 -3.40 -1.71 8.97
C LEU A 66 -4.21 -0.48 9.37
N GLU A 67 -4.44 -0.25 10.66
CA GLU A 67 -5.08 0.95 11.16
C GLU A 67 -4.26 2.20 10.83
N THR A 68 -2.94 2.14 11.05
CA THR A 68 -2.01 3.24 10.71
C THR A 68 -2.06 3.56 9.22
N ILE A 69 -2.03 2.55 8.36
CA ILE A 69 -2.11 2.73 6.90
C ILE A 69 -3.48 3.32 6.52
N ARG A 70 -4.58 2.82 7.11
CA ARG A 70 -5.92 3.34 6.84
C ARG A 70 -6.06 4.82 7.21
N ASN A 71 -5.46 5.22 8.34
CA ASN A 71 -5.42 6.59 8.83
C ASN A 71 -4.50 7.52 8.03
N PHE A 72 -3.61 6.95 7.21
CA PHE A 72 -2.78 7.72 6.27
C PHE A 72 -3.44 7.81 4.88
N CYS A 73 -4.11 6.75 4.45
CA CYS A 73 -4.73 6.65 3.13
C CYS A 73 -6.15 7.24 3.08
N ASN A 74 -6.76 7.64 4.20
CA ASN A 74 -8.01 8.39 4.14
C ASN A 74 -7.72 9.83 3.66
N PRO A 75 -8.44 10.32 2.64
CA PRO A 75 -8.18 11.64 2.06
C PRO A 75 -8.44 12.81 3.04
N THR A 76 -9.04 12.54 4.20
CA THR A 76 -9.44 13.54 5.20
C THR A 76 -8.35 13.85 6.24
N THR A 77 -7.30 13.04 6.38
CA THR A 77 -6.19 13.27 7.34
C THR A 77 -4.98 13.97 6.74
N LEU A 78 -5.04 14.39 5.47
CA LEU A 78 -4.01 15.24 4.87
C LEU A 78 -4.13 16.69 5.35
N LEU A 79 -3.91 16.91 6.65
CA LEU A 79 -3.47 18.17 7.22
C LEU A 79 -2.23 17.92 8.08
N PRO A 80 -1.27 18.86 8.07
CA PRO A 80 0.13 18.54 7.96
C PRO A 80 0.73 17.98 9.24
N MET A 81 1.74 17.14 9.02
CA MET A 81 2.84 16.83 9.94
C MET A 81 3.11 18.04 10.86
N LYS A 82 2.79 17.91 12.16
CA LYS A 82 3.15 18.92 13.16
C LYS A 82 4.68 18.94 13.31
N SER A 83 5.35 19.73 12.49
CA SER A 83 6.70 20.21 12.80
C SER A 83 6.57 21.26 13.89
N GLY A 84 7.09 20.93 15.07
CA GLY A 84 6.95 21.74 16.28
C GLY A 84 8.22 21.68 17.13
N THR A 85 9.41 21.71 16.50
CA THR A 85 10.62 22.17 17.17
C THR A 85 10.73 23.66 16.88
N ALA A 86 10.40 24.47 17.88
CA ALA A 86 10.45 25.91 17.80
C ALA A 86 11.89 26.39 17.52
N MET A 87 12.19 26.77 16.28
CA MET A 87 13.26 27.71 15.99
C MET A 87 12.64 29.11 15.92
N LYS A 88 13.02 29.93 16.91
CA LYS A 88 12.63 31.33 17.07
C LYS A 88 13.23 32.15 15.92
N LEU A 89 12.47 32.35 14.85
CA LEU A 89 12.83 33.27 13.78
C LEU A 89 12.47 34.70 14.22
N VAL A 90 13.46 35.42 14.74
CA VAL A 90 13.41 36.88 14.82
C VAL A 90 13.40 37.39 13.37
N LEU A 91 12.37 38.16 13.03
CA LEU A 91 12.21 38.84 11.75
C LEU A 91 13.48 39.64 11.40
N VAL A 92 14.12 39.26 10.29
CA VAL A 92 15.07 40.12 9.57
C VAL A 92 14.39 40.48 8.25
N PRO A 93 14.27 41.77 7.89
CA PRO A 93 13.47 42.19 6.75
C PRO A 93 14.08 41.71 5.42
N PHE A 94 13.17 41.47 4.49
CA PHE A 94 13.22 40.84 3.16
C PHE A 94 14.26 41.33 2.13
N MET A 95 15.34 42.00 2.52
CA MET A 95 16.31 42.59 1.59
C MET A 95 17.75 42.18 1.90
N ASP A 96 18.11 40.90 1.71
CA ASP A 96 19.52 40.53 1.44
C ASP A 96 19.76 39.10 0.89
N LEU A 97 18.77 38.50 0.20
CA LEU A 97 18.94 37.17 -0.41
C LEU A 97 19.96 37.15 -1.58
N GLN A 98 20.22 38.30 -2.19
CA GLN A 98 21.18 38.42 -3.29
C GLN A 98 22.64 38.42 -2.81
N LYS A 99 22.89 38.86 -1.57
CA LYS A 99 24.22 38.83 -0.91
C LYS A 99 24.55 37.45 -0.36
N PHE A 100 23.52 36.69 0.05
CA PHE A 100 23.66 35.33 0.58
C PHE A 100 24.15 34.32 -0.45
N TRP A 101 23.74 34.44 -1.72
CA TRP A 101 24.21 33.55 -2.80
C TRP A 101 25.63 33.87 -3.29
N GLN A 102 26.08 35.12 -3.21
CA GLN A 102 27.44 35.51 -3.61
C GLN A 102 28.53 34.94 -2.67
N LEU A 103 28.22 34.74 -1.39
CA LEU A 103 29.18 34.21 -0.40
C LEU A 103 29.37 32.69 -0.44
N ARG A 104 28.44 31.94 -1.05
CA ARG A 104 28.50 30.47 -1.19
C ARG A 104 29.08 29.99 -2.52
N GLY A 105 29.54 30.92 -3.37
CA GLY A 105 30.08 30.64 -4.69
C GLY A 105 31.61 30.73 -4.84
N ASN A 106 32.37 30.86 -3.75
CA ASN A 106 33.84 30.80 -3.85
C ASN A 106 34.49 30.14 -2.63
N ARG A 107 34.56 28.81 -2.68
CA ARG A 107 35.73 28.00 -2.32
C ARG A 107 35.54 26.57 -2.82
#